data_AF-A0AA48M3Q7-F1
#
_entry.id   AF-A0AA48M3Q7-F1
#
_cell.length_a   1.000
_cell.length_b   1.000
_cell.length_c   1.000
_cell.angle_alpha   90.00
_cell.angle_beta   90.00
_cell.angle_gamma   90.00
#
_symmetry.space_group_name_H-M   'P 1'
#
loop_
_entity.id
_entity.type
_entity.pdbx_description
1 polymer ?
#
loop_
_entity_poly.entity_id
_entity_poly.type
_entity_poly.pdbx_seq_one_letter_code
_entity_poly.pdbx_strand_id
1 'polypeptide(L)'
;MRLAEAYATATADQIAAALAGGKLVIYSVGRPPSPDHPVTRSSVLADYVFASPAFDDGQKPVFVENGVAAQHVGTPGWARALAADGAPVADFSVGPGATDIKLDSISATPGFPLKVLSLAITLPAETVSWEKTEYGHVYITGSENPYRKTSVRG
;
A
#
# COMPACT_ATOMS: atom_id res chain seq x y z
N MET A 1 5.01 1.76 -1.80
CA MET A 1 4.52 0.50 -1.15
C MET A 1 5.55 -0.14 -0.21
N ARG A 2 5.12 -1.03 0.72
CA ARG A 2 5.99 -2.00 1.45
C ARG A 2 5.36 -3.38 1.34
N LEU A 3 6.15 -4.41 1.03
CA LEU A 3 5.67 -5.79 0.88
C LEU A 3 5.78 -6.56 2.20
N ALA A 4 4.90 -7.53 2.38
CA ALA A 4 5.06 -8.53 3.43
C ALA A 4 6.26 -9.41 3.10
N GLU A 5 6.86 -10.03 4.12
CA GLU A 5 8.07 -10.84 3.96
C GLU A 5 7.90 -11.96 2.91
N ALA A 6 6.73 -12.61 2.89
CA ALA A 6 6.39 -13.65 1.93
C ALA A 6 6.38 -13.20 0.46
N TYR A 7 6.26 -11.90 0.21
CA TYR A 7 6.19 -11.30 -1.12
C TYR A 7 7.42 -10.45 -1.45
N ALA A 8 8.50 -10.53 -0.66
CA ALA A 8 9.68 -9.68 -0.80
C ALA A 8 10.32 -9.72 -2.21
N THR A 9 10.24 -10.87 -2.90
CA THR A 9 10.75 -11.06 -4.26
C THR A 9 9.64 -11.20 -5.30
N ALA A 10 8.40 -10.89 -4.94
CA ALA A 10 7.27 -11.03 -5.85
C ALA A 10 7.27 -9.94 -6.91
N THR A 11 6.95 -10.32 -8.16
CA THR A 11 6.73 -9.36 -9.24
C THR A 11 5.38 -8.65 -9.07
N ALA A 12 5.17 -7.55 -9.81
CA ALA A 12 3.90 -6.83 -9.79
C ALA A 12 2.72 -7.74 -10.19
N ASP A 13 2.91 -8.61 -11.17
CA ASP A 13 1.89 -9.58 -11.60
C ASP A 13 1.58 -10.61 -10.53
N GLN A 14 2.59 -11.10 -9.79
CA GLN A 14 2.39 -12.02 -8.68
C GLN A 14 1.64 -11.37 -7.53
N ILE A 15 1.91 -10.08 -7.25
CA ILE A 15 1.17 -9.31 -6.26
C ILE A 15 -0.28 -9.12 -6.73
N ALA A 16 -0.50 -8.70 -7.97
CA ALA A 16 -1.84 -8.52 -8.53
C ALA A 16 -2.66 -9.82 -8.48
N ALA A 17 -2.04 -10.96 -8.80
CA ALA A 17 -2.66 -12.28 -8.69
C ALA A 17 -2.98 -12.66 -7.24
N ALA A 18 -2.09 -12.38 -6.29
CA ALA A 18 -2.32 -12.67 -4.86
C ALA A 18 -3.49 -11.86 -4.27
N LEU A 19 -3.81 -10.71 -4.85
CA LEU A 19 -4.92 -9.86 -4.42
C LEU A 19 -6.27 -10.30 -4.98
N ALA A 20 -6.33 -11.25 -5.92
CA ALA A 20 -7.59 -11.73 -6.50
C ALA A 20 -8.49 -12.33 -5.41
N GLY A 21 -9.68 -11.74 -5.22
CA GLY A 21 -10.61 -12.12 -4.14
C GLY A 21 -10.16 -11.72 -2.72
N GLY A 22 -9.06 -10.97 -2.61
CA GLY A 22 -8.52 -10.46 -1.35
C GLY A 22 -9.23 -9.21 -0.84
N LYS A 23 -8.63 -8.55 0.15
CA LYS A 23 -9.16 -7.31 0.75
C LYS A 23 -8.18 -6.16 0.66
N LEU A 24 -8.73 -4.94 0.56
CA LEU A 24 -7.98 -3.70 0.76
C LEU A 24 -8.62 -2.92 1.90
N VAL A 25 -7.90 -2.82 3.02
CA VAL A 25 -8.35 -2.10 4.21
C VAL A 25 -7.66 -0.74 4.25
N ILE A 26 -8.44 0.34 4.22
CA ILE A 26 -7.95 1.71 4.33
C ILE A 26 -7.89 2.09 5.81
N TYR A 27 -6.78 2.68 6.23
CA TYR A 27 -6.54 3.10 7.61
C TYR A 27 -6.26 4.59 7.72
N SER A 28 -6.51 5.13 8.91
CA SER A 28 -6.05 6.47 9.31
C SER A 28 -4.54 6.51 9.56
N VAL A 29 -4.03 7.61 10.12
CA VAL A 29 -2.58 7.83 10.28
C VAL A 29 -1.93 6.86 11.27
N GLY A 30 -0.63 6.60 11.11
CA GLY A 30 0.15 5.69 11.96
C GLY A 30 0.46 4.33 11.33
N ARG A 31 0.98 4.33 10.10
CA ARG A 31 1.36 3.11 9.38
C ARG A 31 2.38 2.28 10.17
N PRO A 32 2.15 0.96 10.37
CA PRO A 32 3.11 0.05 10.97
C PRO A 32 4.44 -0.04 10.20
N PRO A 33 5.52 -0.55 10.81
CA PRO A 33 6.81 -0.73 10.13
C PRO A 33 6.73 -1.63 8.89
N SER A 34 5.95 -2.71 8.94
CA SER A 34 5.72 -3.65 7.84
C SER A 34 4.28 -4.20 7.84
N PRO A 35 3.84 -4.83 6.73
CA PRO A 35 2.54 -5.50 6.64
C PRO A 35 2.33 -6.63 7.67
N ASP A 36 3.42 -7.25 8.12
CA ASP A 36 3.40 -8.35 9.11
C ASP A 36 3.19 -7.85 10.55
N HIS A 37 3.36 -6.54 10.79
CA HIS A 37 3.11 -5.97 12.11
C HIS A 37 1.62 -5.72 12.36
N PRO A 38 1.14 -5.97 13.60
CA PRO A 38 -0.24 -5.66 13.98
C PRO A 38 -0.51 -4.15 13.93
N VAL A 39 -1.72 -3.80 13.50
CA VAL A 39 -2.19 -2.41 13.48
C VAL A 39 -2.72 -2.06 14.86
N THR A 40 -2.11 -1.08 15.53
CA THR A 40 -2.46 -0.71 16.91
C THR A 40 -2.80 0.78 17.09
N ARG A 41 -2.39 1.63 16.14
CA ARG A 41 -2.53 3.10 16.25
C ARG A 41 -3.40 3.74 15.17
N SER A 42 -3.93 2.94 14.24
CA SER A 42 -4.80 3.41 13.16
C SER A 42 -6.17 2.75 13.26
N SER A 43 -7.21 3.54 13.06
CA SER A 43 -8.57 3.06 12.84
C SER A 43 -8.76 2.59 11.40
N VAL A 44 -9.58 1.56 11.22
CA VAL A 44 -10.10 1.18 9.90
C VAL A 44 -11.03 2.30 9.43
N LEU A 45 -10.90 2.73 8.18
CA LEU A 45 -11.76 3.75 7.58
C LEU A 45 -12.71 3.12 6.55
N ALA A 46 -12.24 2.17 5.75
CA ALA A 46 -13.06 1.47 4.75
C ALA A 46 -12.44 0.11 4.41
N ASP A 47 -13.29 -0.87 4.09
CA ASP A 47 -12.92 -2.24 3.74
C ASP A 47 -13.43 -2.60 2.35
N TYR A 48 -12.52 -2.76 1.39
CA TYR A 48 -12.86 -3.18 0.03
C TYR A 48 -12.55 -4.65 -0.17
N VAL A 49 -13.32 -5.31 -1.03
CA VAL A 49 -13.04 -6.66 -1.52
C VAL A 49 -12.63 -6.55 -2.98
N PHE A 50 -11.45 -7.07 -3.32
CA PHE A 50 -11.00 -7.17 -4.71
C PHE A 50 -11.86 -8.19 -5.45
N ALA A 51 -12.15 -7.90 -6.72
CA ALA A 51 -12.70 -8.91 -7.61
C ALA A 51 -11.66 -10.00 -7.93
N SER A 52 -12.07 -11.00 -8.68
CA SER A 52 -11.17 -12.02 -9.23
C SER A 52 -11.36 -12.06 -10.74
N PRO A 53 -10.44 -11.47 -11.54
CA PRO A 53 -9.15 -10.89 -11.17
C PRO A 53 -9.22 -9.57 -10.39
N ALA A 54 -8.18 -9.23 -9.62
CA ALA A 54 -8.12 -7.98 -8.84
C ALA A 54 -7.82 -6.73 -9.68
N PHE A 55 -7.26 -6.90 -10.88
CA PHE A 55 -6.94 -5.82 -11.81
C PHE A 55 -7.47 -6.15 -13.20
N ASP A 56 -7.88 -5.12 -13.95
CA ASP A 56 -8.24 -5.25 -15.35
C ASP A 56 -7.00 -5.23 -16.27
N ASP A 57 -7.21 -5.41 -17.57
CA ASP A 57 -6.15 -5.37 -18.59
C ASP A 57 -5.41 -4.01 -18.62
N GLY A 58 -6.05 -2.95 -18.11
CA GLY A 58 -5.48 -1.61 -17.98
C GLY A 58 -4.77 -1.35 -16.64
N GLN A 59 -4.54 -2.40 -15.84
CA GLN A 59 -3.92 -2.32 -14.50
C GLN A 59 -4.70 -1.44 -13.52
N LYS A 60 -6.03 -1.32 -13.70
CA LYS A 60 -6.90 -0.64 -12.75
C LYS A 60 -7.44 -1.63 -11.72
N PRO A 61 -7.48 -1.28 -10.43
CA PRO A 61 -8.03 -2.16 -9.42
C PRO A 61 -9.53 -2.35 -9.65
N VAL A 62 -9.98 -3.59 -9.59
CA VAL A 62 -11.38 -3.98 -9.70
C VAL A 62 -11.85 -4.45 -8.32
N PHE A 63 -12.88 -3.79 -7.81
CA PHE A 63 -13.51 -4.14 -6.54
C PHE A 63 -14.91 -4.70 -6.78
N VAL A 64 -15.38 -5.54 -5.87
CA VAL A 64 -16.75 -6.08 -5.89
C VAL A 64 -17.76 -4.93 -5.78
N GLU A 65 -17.46 -3.91 -4.96
CA GLU A 65 -18.27 -2.72 -4.78
C GLU A 65 -17.52 -1.47 -5.25
N ASN A 66 -18.19 -0.62 -6.05
CA ASN A 66 -17.64 0.65 -6.50
C ASN A 66 -17.90 1.76 -5.47
N GLY A 67 -17.10 1.70 -4.41
CA GLY A 67 -17.14 2.62 -3.29
C GLY A 67 -17.76 1.98 -2.06
N VAL A 68 -17.09 2.17 -0.92
CA VAL A 68 -17.47 1.55 0.35
C VAL A 68 -17.77 2.67 1.36
N ALA A 69 -18.85 2.50 2.12
CA ALA A 69 -19.20 3.44 3.17
C ALA A 69 -18.09 3.46 4.24
N ALA A 70 -17.58 4.66 4.54
CA ALA A 70 -16.59 4.79 5.60
C ALA A 70 -17.20 4.37 6.95
N GLN A 71 -16.39 3.72 7.78
CA GLN A 71 -16.79 3.22 9.10
C GLN A 71 -16.48 4.23 10.22
N HIS A 72 -15.36 4.92 10.09
CA HIS A 72 -14.87 5.86 11.08
C HIS A 72 -14.48 7.20 10.44
N VAL A 73 -14.48 8.26 11.24
CA VAL A 73 -13.99 9.57 10.81
C VAL A 73 -12.47 9.59 10.77
N GLY A 74 -11.88 10.21 9.75
CA GLY A 74 -10.44 10.43 9.71
C GLY A 74 -9.89 10.73 8.33
N THR A 75 -8.60 11.05 8.28
CA THR A 75 -7.85 11.22 7.03
C THR A 75 -7.21 9.89 6.66
N PRO A 76 -7.52 9.32 5.49
CA PRO A 76 -6.82 8.14 4.96
C PRO A 76 -5.32 8.42 4.82
N GLY A 77 -4.49 7.57 5.40
CA GLY A 77 -3.03 7.73 5.34
C GLY A 77 -2.32 6.54 4.67
N TRP A 78 -2.88 5.35 4.81
CA TRP A 78 -2.31 4.13 4.26
C TRP A 78 -3.38 3.05 4.13
N ALA A 79 -3.05 1.97 3.43
CA ALA A 79 -3.93 0.82 3.28
C ALA A 79 -3.15 -0.49 3.39
N ARG A 80 -3.81 -1.55 3.86
CA ARG A 80 -3.28 -2.91 3.84
C ARG A 80 -4.04 -3.75 2.83
N ALA A 81 -3.30 -4.39 1.94
CA ALA A 81 -3.78 -5.42 1.06
C ALA A 81 -3.59 -6.79 1.72
N LEU A 82 -4.65 -7.59 1.69
CA LEU A 82 -4.70 -8.96 2.19
C LEU A 82 -5.05 -9.89 1.03
N ALA A 83 -4.45 -11.07 0.99
CA ALA A 83 -4.85 -12.14 0.09
C ALA A 83 -6.23 -12.72 0.49
N ALA A 84 -6.79 -13.60 -0.33
CA ALA A 84 -8.12 -14.18 -0.10
C ALA A 84 -8.20 -15.00 1.21
N ASP A 85 -7.08 -15.54 1.68
CA ASP A 85 -6.93 -16.26 2.95
C ASP A 85 -6.75 -15.33 4.16
N GLY A 86 -6.66 -14.01 3.94
CA GLY A 86 -6.44 -13.00 4.96
C GLY A 86 -4.96 -12.72 5.27
N ALA A 87 -4.00 -13.36 4.59
CA ALA A 87 -2.59 -13.10 4.78
C ALA A 87 -2.21 -11.69 4.25
N PRO A 88 -1.35 -10.94 4.96
CA PRO A 88 -0.89 -9.64 4.49
C PRO A 88 -0.02 -9.78 3.24
N VAL A 89 -0.30 -8.96 2.22
CA VAL A 89 0.47 -8.92 0.97
C VAL A 89 1.32 -7.66 0.91
N ALA A 90 0.70 -6.51 1.11
CA ALA A 90 1.37 -5.22 0.96
C ALA A 90 0.68 -4.12 1.77
N ASP A 91 1.46 -3.14 2.18
CA ASP A 91 0.96 -1.86 2.68
C ASP A 91 1.21 -0.76 1.63
N PHE A 92 0.17 0.00 1.33
CA PHE A 92 0.15 1.10 0.37
C PHE A 92 0.05 2.44 1.08
N SER A 93 0.64 3.47 0.49
CA SER A 93 0.41 4.86 0.86
C SER A 93 -0.88 5.37 0.22
N VAL A 94 -1.66 6.15 0.96
CA VAL A 94 -2.93 6.71 0.50
C VAL A 94 -2.88 8.23 0.65
N GLY A 95 -3.26 8.98 -0.38
CA GLY A 95 -3.35 10.43 -0.28
C GLY A 95 -3.38 11.19 -1.61
N PRO A 96 -3.39 12.54 -1.56
CA PRO A 96 -3.46 13.37 -2.75
C PRO A 96 -2.10 13.56 -3.45
N GLY A 97 -0.97 13.40 -2.74
CA GLY A 97 0.42 13.59 -3.25
C GLY A 97 0.97 12.40 -4.02
N ALA A 98 2.28 12.24 -4.20
CA ALA A 98 2.84 11.03 -4.85
C ALA A 98 2.66 9.78 -3.93
N THR A 99 1.50 9.14 -4.02
CA THR A 99 1.08 7.99 -3.20
C THR A 99 0.58 6.86 -4.09
N ASP A 100 0.68 5.64 -3.57
CA ASP A 100 0.32 4.41 -4.29
C ASP A 100 -1.20 4.36 -4.62
N ILE A 101 -2.05 4.87 -3.71
CA ILE A 101 -3.51 4.89 -3.85
C ILE A 101 -4.05 6.31 -3.92
N LYS A 102 -5.00 6.52 -4.82
CA LYS A 102 -5.82 7.73 -4.95
C LYS A 102 -7.26 7.44 -4.57
N LEU A 103 -7.81 8.31 -3.73
CA LEU A 103 -9.21 8.31 -3.36
C LEU A 103 -9.91 9.51 -3.99
N ASP A 104 -11.23 9.42 -4.13
CA ASP A 104 -12.10 10.53 -4.51
C ASP A 104 -12.18 11.63 -3.44
N SER A 105 -11.96 11.26 -2.18
CA SER A 105 -11.90 12.15 -1.03
C SER A 105 -10.76 11.80 -0.09
N ILE A 106 -10.18 12.81 0.55
CA ILE A 106 -9.15 12.68 1.60
C ILE A 106 -9.74 12.80 3.01
N SER A 107 -11.07 12.84 3.13
CA SER A 107 -11.78 12.85 4.41
C SER A 107 -12.78 11.71 4.42
N ALA A 108 -12.58 10.77 5.33
CA ALA A 108 -13.53 9.71 5.64
C ALA A 108 -14.57 10.25 6.63
N THR A 109 -15.84 10.15 6.26
CA THR A 109 -16.97 10.49 7.12
C THR A 109 -17.89 9.27 7.18
N PRO A 110 -18.24 8.75 8.37
CA PRO A 110 -19.05 7.55 8.48
C PRO A 110 -20.32 7.60 7.63
N GLY A 111 -20.59 6.51 6.90
CA GLY A 111 -21.76 6.39 6.03
C GLY A 111 -21.63 7.05 4.65
N PHE A 112 -20.61 7.88 4.42
CA PHE A 112 -20.32 8.41 3.08
C PHE A 112 -19.42 7.44 2.31
N PRO A 113 -19.68 7.23 1.01
CA PRO A 113 -18.84 6.37 0.18
C PRO A 113 -17.46 7.00 0.00
N LEU A 114 -16.42 6.20 0.16
CA LEU A 114 -15.08 6.47 -0.35
C LEU A 114 -14.87 5.60 -1.59
N LYS A 115 -14.22 6.14 -2.61
CA LYS A 115 -13.90 5.40 -3.85
C LYS A 115 -12.42 5.41 -4.10
N VAL A 116 -11.88 4.26 -4.48
CA VAL A 116 -10.52 4.12 -4.99
C VAL A 116 -10.52 4.49 -6.48
N LEU A 117 -9.83 5.59 -6.82
CA LEU A 117 -9.70 6.07 -8.19
C LEU A 117 -8.55 5.38 -8.93
N SER A 118 -7.47 5.09 -8.22
CA SER A 118 -6.32 4.36 -8.75
C SER A 118 -5.53 3.67 -7.65
N LEU A 119 -4.89 2.57 -8.00
CA LEU A 119 -3.93 1.85 -7.17
C LEU A 119 -2.76 1.46 -8.08
N ALA A 120 -1.56 1.95 -7.76
CA ALA A 120 -0.33 1.60 -8.45
C ALA A 120 0.48 0.61 -7.62
N ILE A 121 0.89 -0.51 -8.23
CA ILE A 121 1.83 -1.46 -7.63
C ILE A 121 3.25 -1.00 -7.95
N THR A 122 3.74 -0.04 -7.16
CA THR A 122 5.10 0.50 -7.27
C THR A 122 6.05 -0.35 -6.42
N LEU A 123 6.67 -1.35 -7.05
CA LEU A 123 7.72 -2.16 -6.43
C LEU A 123 8.85 -1.27 -5.91
N PRO A 124 9.40 -1.54 -4.71
CA PRO A 124 10.57 -0.82 -4.23
C PRO A 124 11.74 -1.01 -5.20
N ALA A 125 12.54 0.03 -5.38
CA ALA A 125 13.72 0.03 -6.24
C ALA A 125 14.71 -1.07 -5.86
N GLU A 126 15.19 -1.85 -6.84
CA GLU A 126 16.22 -2.87 -6.65
C GLU A 126 17.64 -2.31 -6.44
N THR A 127 17.86 -1.00 -6.57
CA THR A 127 19.23 -0.44 -6.52
C THR A 127 19.67 -0.12 -5.08
N VAL A 128 20.18 -1.13 -4.40
CA VAL A 128 21.01 -0.95 -3.20
C VAL A 128 22.44 -0.60 -3.64
N SER A 129 22.82 0.67 -3.56
CA SER A 129 24.20 1.09 -3.75
C SER A 129 24.97 0.98 -2.43
N TRP A 130 25.90 0.04 -2.35
CA TRP A 130 26.82 -0.13 -1.22
C TRP A 130 27.97 0.89 -1.25
N GLU A 131 27.66 2.19 -1.26
CA GLU A 131 28.69 3.22 -1.12
C GLU A 131 29.06 3.36 0.36
N LYS A 132 30.10 2.66 0.80
CA LYS A 132 30.68 2.83 2.14
C LYS A 132 31.36 4.19 2.20
N THR A 133 30.69 5.18 2.78
CA THR A 133 31.35 6.43 3.18
C THR A 133 32.28 6.14 4.37
N GLU A 134 33.25 7.02 4.61
CA GLU A 134 34.24 6.92 5.71
C GLU A 134 33.59 6.76 7.11
N TYR A 135 32.28 7.03 7.22
CA TYR A 135 31.47 6.96 8.44
C TYR A 135 30.47 5.79 8.49
N GLY A 136 30.53 4.81 7.58
CA GLY A 136 29.78 3.55 7.69
C GLY A 136 28.27 3.63 7.41
N HIS A 137 27.80 4.65 6.69
CA HIS A 137 26.38 4.77 6.30
C HIS A 137 26.09 4.02 5.00
N VAL A 138 25.03 3.21 4.99
CA VAL A 138 24.47 2.58 3.78
C VAL A 138 23.32 3.44 3.26
N TYR A 139 23.25 3.69 1.95
CA TYR A 139 22.17 4.46 1.33
C TYR A 139 21.32 3.57 0.42
N ILE A 140 20.03 3.53 0.70
CA ILE A 140 19.03 2.94 -0.20
C ILE A 140 18.44 4.07 -1.04
N THR A 141 18.57 3.98 -2.36
CA THR A 141 18.05 5.01 -3.30
C THR A 141 16.74 4.51 -3.91
N GLY A 142 15.68 5.31 -3.81
CA GLY A 142 14.39 5.00 -4.42
C GLY A 142 14.40 5.14 -5.95
N SER A 143 13.62 4.32 -6.64
CA SER A 143 13.46 4.27 -8.10
C SER A 143 12.68 5.48 -8.61
N GLU A 144 11.82 6.02 -7.76
CA GLU A 144 10.98 7.17 -8.05
C GLU A 144 11.74 8.50 -7.94
N ASN A 145 12.84 8.56 -7.18
CA ASN A 145 13.60 9.78 -6.99
C ASN A 145 15.08 9.49 -6.63
N PRO A 146 16.03 9.73 -7.55
CA PRO A 146 17.45 9.44 -7.34
C PRO A 146 18.09 10.28 -6.22
N TYR A 147 17.42 11.33 -5.74
CA TYR A 147 17.89 12.19 -4.65
C TYR A 147 17.37 11.77 -3.27
N ARG A 148 16.40 10.84 -3.18
CA ARG A 148 15.83 10.39 -1.91
C ARG A 148 16.59 9.17 -1.40
N LYS A 149 17.65 9.42 -0.62
CA LYS A 149 18.48 8.39 0.01
C LYS A 149 18.02 8.12 1.44
N THR A 150 17.75 6.86 1.78
CA THR A 150 17.50 6.44 3.17
C THR A 150 18.80 5.92 3.76
N SER A 151 19.30 6.58 4.81
CA SER A 151 20.49 6.11 5.53
C SER A 151 20.11 4.99 6.49
N VAL A 152 20.83 3.87 6.39
CA VAL A 152 20.75 2.76 7.34
C VAL A 152 22.13 2.60 7.97
N ARG A 153 22.19 2.40 9.30
CA ARG A 153 23.46 2.01 9.94
C ARG A 153 23.76 0.57 9.53
N GLY A 154 24.91 0.37 8.91
CA GLY A 154 25.48 -0.97 8.67
C GLY A 154 26.04 -1.57 9.94
#